data_AF-A0A379THC8-F1
#
_entry.id   AF-A0A379THC8-F1
#
_cell.length_a   1.000
_cell.length_b   1.000
_cell.length_c   1.000
_cell.angle_alpha   90.00
_cell.angle_beta   90.00
_cell.angle_gamma   90.00
#
_symmetry.space_group_name_H-M   'P 1'
#
loop_
_entity.id
_entity.type
_entity.pdbx_description
1 polymer ?
#
loop_
_entity_poly.entity_id
_entity_poly.type
_entity_poly.pdbx_seq_one_letter_code
_entity_poly.pdbx_strand_id
1 'polypeptide(L)'
;MSEVTQTLIDDAQAHSQSESRITARDLRSVFWRSFTLQGSWNYERQQHMGYAFAMSPALKRIYQDPAELGRALQRHLVLFNTTPHLSTFVFGLSIAMEEENQRNPDFNEESINAVKTSLMGPLAGIGDSIFWGSLKVIAAGMGIYFAQQGSILGPILALLVYNIPHILCRWYALKLGYRAGTTWLMRIWQSGLMDRVTYIASIVGLMVVGAMTASMIDITTPLSFTAGQTTMKVQDFIDKILPSLLPLLFTLGMYKLIRKGVNINWILLGTVAFGLLAQRAGPTLTRGNTMQVEDYMNETPLRPAGDADADAGRSLARGAGANGTRRHPHYSDRLRHRHTTAR
;
A
#
# COMPACT_ATOMS: atom_id res chain seq x y z
N MET A 1 -45.04 3.86 42.26
CA MET A 1 -43.75 4.23 41.63
C MET A 1 -43.64 3.36 40.39
N SER A 2 -43.93 3.96 39.23
CA SER A 2 -44.22 3.30 37.95
C SER A 2 -42.97 2.67 37.33
N GLU A 3 -43.14 1.62 36.53
CA GLU A 3 -42.12 1.06 35.62
C GLU A 3 -41.33 2.12 34.85
N VAL A 4 -41.95 3.27 34.56
CA VAL A 4 -41.32 4.46 33.97
C VAL A 4 -40.16 5.01 34.82
N THR A 5 -40.27 4.98 36.14
CA THR A 5 -39.20 5.41 37.04
C THR A 5 -38.06 4.39 37.06
N GLN A 6 -38.38 3.10 36.88
CA GLN A 6 -37.38 2.02 36.84
C GLN A 6 -36.65 1.98 35.50
N THR A 7 -37.35 2.19 34.38
CA THR A 7 -36.74 2.37 33.04
C THR A 7 -35.91 3.65 32.95
N LEU A 8 -36.33 4.75 33.56
CA LEU A 8 -35.51 5.97 33.62
C LEU A 8 -34.28 5.80 34.53
N ILE A 9 -34.35 4.96 35.56
CA ILE A 9 -33.20 4.61 36.41
C ILE A 9 -32.28 3.62 35.68
N ASP A 10 -32.81 2.67 34.92
CA ASP A 10 -32.04 1.72 34.09
C ASP A 10 -31.36 2.42 32.91
N ASP A 11 -32.05 3.36 32.25
CA ASP A 11 -31.49 4.22 31.19
C ASP A 11 -30.42 5.18 31.76
N ALA A 12 -30.64 5.71 32.97
CA ALA A 12 -29.65 6.52 33.67
C ALA A 12 -28.44 5.71 34.16
N GLN A 13 -28.64 4.45 34.59
CA GLN A 13 -27.56 3.54 34.99
C GLN A 13 -26.77 3.04 33.78
N ALA A 14 -27.43 2.73 32.66
CA ALA A 14 -26.80 2.41 31.37
C ALA A 14 -26.00 3.58 30.80
N HIS A 15 -26.44 4.83 31.01
CA HIS A 15 -25.67 6.02 30.67
C HIS A 15 -24.55 6.35 31.67
N SER A 16 -24.64 5.94 32.94
CA SER A 16 -23.57 6.20 33.93
C SER A 16 -22.38 5.24 33.84
N GLN A 17 -22.53 4.06 33.24
CA GLN A 17 -21.42 3.13 32.96
C GLN A 17 -20.65 3.44 31.66
N SER A 18 -21.05 4.50 30.95
CA SER A 18 -20.58 4.86 29.60
C SER A 18 -19.42 5.88 29.57
N GLU A 19 -18.64 6.04 30.63
CA GLU A 19 -17.44 6.89 30.52
C GLU A 19 -16.31 6.13 29.81
N SER A 20 -15.88 6.66 28.66
CA SER A 20 -14.65 6.24 28.00
C SER A 20 -13.46 6.45 28.95
N ARG A 21 -12.63 5.42 29.09
CA ARG A 21 -11.37 5.54 29.85
C ARG A 21 -10.33 6.35 29.08
N ILE A 22 -10.52 6.52 27.77
CA ILE A 22 -9.62 7.24 26.87
C ILE A 22 -9.86 8.75 26.96
N THR A 23 -8.81 9.47 27.31
CA THR A 23 -8.87 10.94 27.35
C THR A 23 -8.48 11.56 26.01
N ALA A 24 -8.90 12.81 25.78
CA ALA A 24 -8.42 13.60 24.64
C ALA A 24 -6.90 13.81 24.63
N ARG A 25 -6.23 13.64 25.78
CA ARG A 25 -4.77 13.67 25.88
C ARG A 25 -4.15 12.39 25.32
N ASP A 26 -4.76 11.24 25.56
CA ASP A 26 -4.28 9.95 25.06
C ASP A 26 -4.40 9.91 23.52
N LEU A 27 -5.52 10.37 22.95
CA LEU A 27 -5.68 10.50 21.49
C LEU A 27 -4.65 11.46 20.87
N ARG A 28 -4.32 12.58 21.52
CA ARG A 28 -3.23 13.46 21.07
C ARG A 28 -1.88 12.75 21.12
N SER A 29 -1.62 11.94 22.15
CA SER A 29 -0.39 11.15 22.23
C SER A 29 -0.31 10.13 21.08
N VAL A 30 -1.41 9.45 20.77
CA VAL A 30 -1.48 8.51 19.63
C VAL A 30 -1.23 9.25 18.32
N PHE A 31 -1.83 10.43 18.13
CA PHE A 31 -1.61 11.27 16.96
C PHE A 31 -0.13 11.63 16.77
N TRP A 32 0.56 12.11 17.80
CA TRP A 32 1.99 12.45 17.67
C TRP A 32 2.87 11.22 17.44
N ARG A 33 2.57 10.10 18.11
CA ARG A 33 3.30 8.84 17.90
C ARG A 33 3.02 8.21 16.54
N SER A 34 1.90 8.53 15.88
CA SER A 34 1.61 8.03 14.52
C SER A 34 2.62 8.51 13.47
N PHE A 35 3.38 9.59 13.73
CA PHE A 35 4.43 10.06 12.83
C PHE A 35 5.59 9.09 12.71
N THR A 36 5.83 8.26 13.72
CA THR A 36 6.89 7.26 13.70
C THR A 36 6.43 5.92 13.13
N LEU A 37 5.24 5.84 12.52
CA LEU A 37 4.67 4.58 12.00
C LEU A 37 5.61 3.84 11.05
N GLN A 38 6.26 4.56 10.14
CA GLN A 38 7.20 3.97 9.19
C GLN A 38 8.63 3.86 9.73
N GLY A 39 8.92 4.34 10.94
CA GLY A 39 10.28 4.38 11.49
C GLY A 39 10.88 3.00 11.74
N SER A 40 10.05 1.97 11.89
CA SER A 40 10.45 0.58 12.14
C SER A 40 9.90 -0.38 11.09
N TRP A 41 9.78 0.08 9.84
CA TRP A 41 9.27 -0.73 8.74
C TRP A 41 10.20 -1.92 8.46
N ASN A 42 9.63 -3.10 8.28
CA ASN A 42 10.38 -4.32 7.96
C ASN A 42 9.59 -5.21 6.99
N TYR A 43 10.27 -6.09 6.28
CA TYR A 43 9.64 -6.95 5.28
C TYR A 43 8.73 -8.03 5.88
N GLU A 44 8.95 -8.46 7.13
CA GLU A 44 8.16 -9.53 7.74
C GLU A 44 6.71 -9.10 8.02
N ARG A 45 6.53 -7.92 8.60
CA ARG A 45 5.21 -7.45 9.09
C ARG A 45 4.99 -5.94 8.89
N GLN A 46 5.82 -5.30 8.08
CA GLN A 46 5.68 -3.92 7.60
C GLN A 46 5.60 -2.92 8.76
N GLN A 47 4.48 -2.22 8.93
CA GLN A 47 4.34 -1.09 9.87
C GLN A 47 3.92 -1.50 11.30
N HIS A 48 3.78 -2.79 11.59
CA HIS A 48 3.24 -3.31 12.86
C HIS A 48 3.92 -2.78 14.15
N MET A 49 5.25 -2.63 14.17
CA MET A 49 5.98 -2.10 15.33
C MET A 49 5.65 -0.63 15.60
N GLY A 50 5.55 0.17 14.53
CA GLY A 50 5.11 1.57 14.61
C GLY A 50 3.66 1.67 15.05
N TYR A 51 2.81 0.72 14.65
CA TYR A 51 1.42 0.60 15.09
C TYR A 51 1.34 0.37 16.61
N ALA A 52 2.05 -0.64 17.11
CA ALA A 52 2.08 -0.97 18.54
C ALA A 52 2.64 0.19 19.37
N PHE A 53 3.69 0.87 18.89
CA PHE A 53 4.23 2.06 19.55
C PHE A 53 3.21 3.21 19.62
N ALA A 54 2.52 3.50 18.51
CA ALA A 54 1.51 4.55 18.45
C ALA A 54 0.31 4.26 19.38
N MET A 55 -0.12 3.01 19.45
CA MET A 55 -1.24 2.54 20.28
C MET A 55 -0.91 2.40 21.77
N SER A 56 0.37 2.27 22.12
CA SER A 56 0.82 2.06 23.50
C SER A 56 0.24 2.99 24.58
N PRO A 57 0.03 4.31 24.39
CA PRO A 57 -0.52 5.15 25.45
C PRO A 57 -2.01 4.86 25.68
N ALA A 58 -2.76 4.53 24.62
CA ALA A 58 -4.16 4.16 24.72
C ALA A 58 -4.33 2.78 25.38
N LEU A 59 -3.54 1.79 24.98
CA LEU A 59 -3.59 0.44 25.56
C LEU A 59 -3.23 0.44 27.05
N LYS A 60 -2.23 1.23 27.48
CA LYS A 60 -1.87 1.41 28.90
C LYS A 60 -2.98 2.06 29.73
N ARG A 61 -3.88 2.81 29.09
CA ARG A 61 -5.04 3.41 29.77
C ARG A 61 -6.17 2.40 29.91
N ILE A 62 -6.40 1.59 28.87
CA ILE A 62 -7.45 0.57 28.82
C ILE A 62 -7.13 -0.59 29.76
N TYR A 63 -5.93 -1.15 29.64
CA TYR A 63 -5.44 -2.33 30.38
C TYR A 63 -4.48 -1.91 31.50
N GLN A 64 -4.90 -2.13 32.74
CA GLN A 64 -4.07 -1.87 33.93
C GLN A 64 -3.24 -3.10 34.34
N ASP A 65 -3.70 -4.30 34.00
CA ASP A 65 -2.95 -5.55 34.23
C ASP A 65 -1.83 -5.71 33.17
N PRO A 66 -0.56 -5.89 33.59
CA PRO A 66 0.55 -6.20 32.69
C PRO A 66 0.31 -7.40 31.76
N ALA A 67 -0.38 -8.44 32.22
CA ALA A 67 -0.64 -9.63 31.41
C ALA A 67 -1.62 -9.35 30.27
N GLU A 68 -2.69 -8.59 30.54
CA GLU A 68 -3.66 -8.15 29.53
C GLU A 68 -3.06 -7.15 28.55
N LEU A 69 -2.26 -6.20 29.06
CA LEU A 69 -1.53 -5.24 28.22
C LEU A 69 -0.58 -5.96 27.26
N GLY A 70 0.12 -7.01 27.74
CA GLY A 70 0.98 -7.86 26.91
C GLY A 70 0.20 -8.53 25.77
N ARG A 71 -0.97 -9.09 26.06
CA ARG A 71 -1.86 -9.70 25.04
C ARG A 71 -2.35 -8.67 24.02
N ALA A 72 -2.80 -7.50 24.47
CA ALA A 72 -3.25 -6.42 23.60
C ALA A 72 -2.14 -5.91 22.67
N LEU A 73 -0.92 -5.73 23.20
CA LEU A 73 0.24 -5.36 22.37
C LEU A 73 0.56 -6.43 21.32
N GLN A 74 0.52 -7.71 21.69
CA GLN A 74 0.74 -8.82 20.75
C GLN A 74 -0.30 -8.86 19.62
N ARG A 75 -1.58 -8.60 19.91
CA ARG A 75 -2.62 -8.48 18.88
C ARG A 75 -2.27 -7.43 17.83
N HIS A 76 -1.70 -6.31 18.25
CA HIS A 76 -1.32 -5.22 17.36
C HIS A 76 0.03 -5.41 16.64
N LEU A 77 0.80 -6.46 16.96
CA LEU A 77 2.03 -6.85 16.27
C LEU A 77 1.82 -7.76 15.04
N VAL A 78 0.56 -8.00 14.66
CA VAL A 78 0.21 -8.63 13.38
C VAL A 78 0.50 -7.65 12.23
N LEU A 79 0.79 -8.18 11.03
CA LEU A 79 1.04 -7.42 9.81
C LEU A 79 0.05 -6.26 9.67
N PHE A 80 0.60 -5.08 9.39
CA PHE A 80 -0.17 -3.88 9.12
C PHE A 80 0.56 -3.03 8.12
N ASN A 81 -0.15 -2.63 7.06
CA ASN A 81 0.38 -1.71 6.07
C ASN A 81 -0.74 -0.91 5.43
N THR A 82 -0.62 0.41 5.53
CA THR A 82 -1.51 1.34 4.86
C THR A 82 -0.80 2.68 4.71
N THR A 83 -1.42 3.59 3.96
CA THR A 83 -0.90 4.94 3.80
C THR A 83 -0.86 5.64 5.17
N PRO A 84 0.31 6.16 5.61
CA PRO A 84 0.47 6.75 6.95
C PRO A 84 -0.47 7.92 7.27
N HIS A 85 -0.98 8.57 6.23
CA HIS A 85 -1.90 9.71 6.31
C HIS A 85 -3.29 9.28 6.83
N LEU A 86 -3.76 8.09 6.41
CA LEU A 86 -5.06 7.53 6.76
C LEU A 86 -4.99 6.44 7.84
N SER A 87 -3.78 5.96 8.17
CA SER A 87 -3.58 4.92 9.18
C SER A 87 -4.16 5.27 10.55
N THR A 88 -4.28 6.56 10.87
CA THR A 88 -4.86 7.02 12.13
C THR A 88 -6.35 6.75 12.27
N PHE A 89 -7.08 6.60 11.17
CA PHE A 89 -8.46 6.11 11.22
C PHE A 89 -8.51 4.73 11.85
N VAL A 90 -7.62 3.83 11.44
CA VAL A 90 -7.54 2.47 11.98
C VAL A 90 -7.08 2.48 13.44
N PHE A 91 -6.14 3.35 13.83
CA PHE A 91 -5.81 3.53 15.25
C PHE A 91 -7.03 3.91 16.08
N GLY A 92 -7.78 4.94 15.65
CA GLY A 92 -8.96 5.40 16.37
C GLY A 92 -10.01 4.30 16.51
N LEU A 93 -10.25 3.55 15.42
CA LEU A 93 -11.17 2.42 15.43
C LEU A 93 -10.69 1.31 16.38
N SER A 94 -9.42 0.89 16.30
CA SER A 94 -8.86 -0.12 17.20
C SER A 94 -8.93 0.30 18.67
N ILE A 95 -8.70 1.56 19.01
CA ILE A 95 -8.85 2.04 20.39
C ILE A 95 -10.27 1.82 20.89
N ALA A 96 -11.27 2.15 20.08
CA ALA A 96 -12.68 1.94 20.45
C ALA A 96 -13.02 0.44 20.58
N MET A 97 -12.47 -0.42 19.70
CA MET A 97 -12.67 -1.87 19.80
C MET A 97 -11.99 -2.48 21.02
N GLU A 98 -10.78 -2.02 21.39
CA GLU A 98 -10.07 -2.48 22.59
C GLU A 98 -10.76 -1.98 23.88
N GLU A 99 -11.36 -0.79 23.87
CA GLU A 99 -12.22 -0.34 24.97
C GLU A 99 -13.44 -1.26 25.15
N GLU A 100 -14.09 -1.65 24.06
CA GLU A 100 -15.23 -2.58 24.11
C GLU A 100 -14.80 -3.98 24.56
N ASN A 101 -13.67 -4.46 24.06
CA ASN A 101 -13.10 -5.74 24.45
C ASN A 101 -12.76 -5.80 25.95
N GLN A 102 -12.30 -4.69 26.53
CA GLN A 102 -12.00 -4.62 27.96
C GLN A 102 -13.26 -4.54 28.83
N ARG A 103 -14.36 -3.99 28.29
CA ARG A 103 -15.65 -3.89 29.00
C ARG A 103 -16.44 -5.17 28.94
N ASN A 104 -16.38 -5.89 27.83
CA ASN A 104 -17.23 -7.02 27.54
C ASN A 104 -16.41 -8.32 27.40
N PRO A 105 -16.54 -9.27 28.34
CA PRO A 105 -15.85 -10.56 28.28
C PRO A 105 -16.21 -11.42 27.05
N ASP A 106 -17.39 -11.21 26.45
CA ASP A 106 -17.86 -11.98 25.28
C ASP A 106 -17.39 -11.36 23.94
N PHE A 107 -16.62 -10.27 23.98
CA PHE A 107 -16.13 -9.64 22.77
C PHE A 107 -15.09 -10.52 22.07
N ASN A 108 -15.28 -10.73 20.77
CA ASN A 108 -14.32 -11.50 19.99
C ASN A 108 -13.05 -10.67 19.70
N GLU A 109 -11.96 -10.96 20.39
CA GLU A 109 -10.65 -10.32 20.20
C GLU A 109 -10.12 -10.41 18.76
N GLU A 110 -10.43 -11.49 18.03
CA GLU A 110 -9.98 -11.68 16.65
C GLU A 110 -10.60 -10.66 15.70
N SER A 111 -11.79 -10.15 16.03
CA SER A 111 -12.48 -9.14 15.24
C SER A 111 -11.66 -7.85 15.08
N ILE A 112 -10.85 -7.50 16.09
CA ILE A 112 -9.97 -6.32 16.07
C ILE A 112 -8.97 -6.43 14.92
N ASN A 113 -8.34 -7.60 14.79
CA ASN A 113 -7.37 -7.85 13.73
C ASN A 113 -8.03 -8.05 12.37
N ALA A 114 -9.20 -8.69 12.31
CA ALA A 114 -9.96 -8.85 11.08
C ALA A 114 -10.37 -7.49 10.48
N VAL A 115 -10.95 -6.61 11.29
CA VAL A 115 -11.34 -5.25 10.88
C VAL A 115 -10.12 -4.41 10.51
N LYS A 116 -9.03 -4.51 11.28
CA LYS A 116 -7.77 -3.84 10.96
C LYS A 116 -7.28 -4.26 9.56
N THR A 117 -7.27 -5.56 9.27
CA THR A 117 -6.76 -6.13 8.01
C THR A 117 -7.66 -5.83 6.83
N SER A 118 -8.99 -5.88 7.01
CA SER A 118 -9.94 -5.55 5.93
C SER A 118 -9.84 -4.09 5.48
N LEU A 119 -9.50 -3.18 6.39
CA LEU A 119 -9.35 -1.76 6.11
C LEU A 119 -7.98 -1.39 5.51
N MET A 120 -6.95 -2.24 5.63
CA MET A 120 -5.62 -1.95 5.09
C MET A 120 -5.66 -1.63 3.60
N GLY A 121 -6.30 -2.50 2.80
CA GLY A 121 -6.35 -2.38 1.34
C GLY A 121 -7.11 -1.13 0.85
N PRO A 122 -8.39 -0.95 1.23
CA PRO A 122 -9.17 0.22 0.80
C PRO A 122 -8.55 1.56 1.22
N LEU A 123 -8.06 1.67 2.45
CA LEU A 123 -7.42 2.90 2.94
C LEU A 123 -6.05 3.13 2.29
N ALA A 124 -5.30 2.07 2.00
CA ALA A 124 -4.05 2.18 1.25
C ALA A 124 -4.31 2.67 -0.17
N GLY A 125 -5.25 2.07 -0.90
CA GLY A 125 -5.56 2.47 -2.28
C GLY A 125 -6.00 3.94 -2.40
N ILE A 126 -6.89 4.38 -1.51
CA ILE A 126 -7.34 5.78 -1.46
C ILE A 126 -6.19 6.71 -1.06
N GLY A 127 -5.47 6.35 0.01
CA GLY A 127 -4.40 7.17 0.54
C GLY A 127 -3.25 7.33 -0.44
N ASP A 128 -2.85 6.26 -1.12
CA ASP A 128 -1.73 6.28 -2.06
C ASP A 128 -2.08 7.10 -3.30
N SER A 129 -3.30 6.98 -3.82
CA SER A 129 -3.77 7.79 -4.96
C SER A 129 -3.80 9.29 -4.65
N ILE A 130 -4.24 9.66 -3.45
CA ILE A 130 -4.38 11.06 -3.04
C ILE A 130 -3.02 11.65 -2.62
N PHE A 131 -2.33 11.04 -1.67
CA PHE A 131 -1.14 11.64 -1.06
C PHE A 131 0.11 11.42 -1.90
N TRP A 132 0.37 10.20 -2.34
CA TRP A 132 1.56 9.89 -3.13
C TRP A 132 1.38 10.24 -4.61
N GLY A 133 0.21 9.97 -5.17
CA GLY A 133 -0.10 10.25 -6.57
C GLY A 133 -0.37 11.74 -6.81
N SER A 134 -1.44 12.28 -6.23
CA SER A 134 -1.94 13.60 -6.59
C SER A 134 -1.23 14.74 -5.83
N LEU A 135 -1.31 14.72 -4.50
CA LEU A 135 -0.90 15.83 -3.65
C LEU A 135 0.62 16.06 -3.70
N LYS A 136 1.41 14.99 -3.66
CA LYS A 136 2.88 15.09 -3.78
C LYS A 136 3.31 15.68 -5.12
N VAL A 137 2.68 15.27 -6.22
CA VAL A 137 3.00 15.77 -7.57
C VAL A 137 2.60 17.25 -7.69
N ILE A 138 1.43 17.64 -7.20
CA ILE A 138 0.98 19.04 -7.17
C ILE A 138 1.94 19.89 -6.34
N ALA A 139 2.28 19.45 -5.12
CA ALA A 139 3.18 20.17 -4.22
C ALA A 139 4.59 20.32 -4.83
N ALA A 140 5.11 19.26 -5.45
CA ALA A 140 6.39 19.29 -6.14
C ALA A 140 6.37 20.22 -7.36
N GLY A 141 5.32 20.14 -8.19
CA GLY A 141 5.16 20.99 -9.37
C GLY A 141 5.10 22.47 -9.02
N MET A 142 4.31 22.83 -8.00
CA MET A 142 4.26 24.19 -7.48
C MET A 142 5.62 24.64 -6.92
N GLY A 143 6.30 23.77 -6.17
CA GLY A 143 7.61 24.07 -5.59
C GLY A 143 8.68 24.33 -6.66
N ILE A 144 8.73 23.48 -7.68
CA ILE A 144 9.69 23.60 -8.79
C ILE A 144 9.43 24.90 -9.57
N TYR A 145 8.17 25.23 -9.85
CA TYR A 145 7.80 26.45 -10.58
C TYR A 145 8.35 27.72 -9.93
N PHE A 146 8.19 27.88 -8.61
CA PHE A 146 8.71 29.04 -7.90
C PHE A 146 10.22 28.97 -7.64
N ALA A 147 10.78 27.77 -7.48
CA ALA A 147 12.22 27.59 -7.32
C ALA A 147 12.99 27.96 -8.61
N GLN A 148 12.44 27.64 -9.78
CA GLN A 148 13.01 28.03 -11.08
C GLN A 148 13.09 29.55 -11.27
N GLN A 149 12.23 30.31 -10.57
CA GLN A 149 12.26 31.78 -10.57
C GLN A 149 13.25 32.36 -9.54
N GLY A 150 14.06 31.51 -8.89
CA GLY A 150 15.02 31.91 -7.86
C GLY A 150 14.38 32.25 -6.51
N SER A 151 13.09 31.94 -6.30
CA SER A 151 12.39 32.27 -5.06
C SER A 151 12.50 31.15 -4.03
N ILE A 152 12.92 31.50 -2.81
CA ILE A 152 12.93 30.59 -1.65
C ILE A 152 11.52 30.15 -1.23
N LEU A 153 10.48 30.81 -1.75
CA LEU A 153 9.09 30.41 -1.52
C LEU A 153 8.77 29.05 -2.16
N GLY A 154 9.51 28.60 -3.18
CA GLY A 154 9.26 27.30 -3.83
C GLY A 154 9.34 26.12 -2.86
N PRO A 155 10.48 25.87 -2.20
CA PRO A 155 10.60 24.82 -1.20
C PRO A 155 9.61 24.96 -0.02
N ILE A 156 9.34 26.18 0.43
CA ILE A 156 8.42 26.46 1.54
C ILE A 156 6.98 26.09 1.14
N LEU A 157 6.52 26.52 -0.03
CA LEU A 157 5.19 26.21 -0.55
C LEU A 157 5.01 24.72 -0.79
N ALA A 158 6.00 24.03 -1.36
CA ALA A 158 5.95 22.59 -1.52
C ALA A 158 5.76 21.87 -0.17
N LEU A 159 6.50 22.32 0.85
CA LEU A 159 6.41 21.76 2.20
C LEU A 159 5.04 22.01 2.83
N LEU A 160 4.50 23.22 2.70
CA LEU A 160 3.19 23.58 3.28
C LEU A 160 2.03 22.88 2.57
N VAL A 161 2.00 22.91 1.23
CA VAL A 161 0.96 22.28 0.42
C VAL A 161 0.89 20.78 0.67
N TYR A 162 2.04 20.13 0.90
CA TYR A 162 2.05 18.70 1.24
C TYR A 162 1.71 18.44 2.71
N ASN A 163 2.31 19.16 3.66
CA ASN A 163 2.19 18.83 5.08
C ASN A 163 0.89 19.30 5.73
N ILE A 164 0.29 20.41 5.30
CA ILE A 164 -0.96 20.89 5.92
C ILE A 164 -2.10 19.87 5.72
N PRO A 165 -2.42 19.42 4.49
CA PRO A 165 -3.45 18.41 4.30
C PRO A 165 -3.09 17.07 4.97
N HIS A 166 -1.80 16.70 4.99
CA HIS A 166 -1.33 15.50 5.69
C HIS A 166 -1.66 15.54 7.18
N ILE A 167 -1.27 16.60 7.89
CA ILE A 167 -1.48 16.74 9.34
C ILE A 167 -2.97 16.81 9.67
N LEU A 168 -3.74 17.58 8.88
CA LEU A 168 -5.19 17.71 9.06
C LEU A 168 -5.90 16.38 8.85
N CYS A 169 -5.65 15.72 7.72
CA CYS A 169 -6.25 14.43 7.40
C CYS A 169 -5.97 13.42 8.51
N ARG A 170 -4.72 13.35 8.97
CA ARG A 170 -4.30 12.44 10.04
C ARG A 170 -5.04 12.68 11.36
N TRP A 171 -5.27 13.94 11.74
CA TRP A 171 -5.98 14.29 12.97
C TRP A 171 -7.48 14.01 12.87
N TYR A 172 -8.12 14.41 11.77
CA TYR A 172 -9.53 14.17 11.55
C TYR A 172 -9.83 12.69 11.37
N ALA A 173 -8.98 11.95 10.67
CA ALA A 173 -9.07 10.50 10.53
C ALA A 173 -9.03 9.81 11.90
N LEU A 174 -8.13 10.22 12.81
CA LEU A 174 -8.08 9.66 14.17
C LEU A 174 -9.40 9.85 14.93
N LYS A 175 -9.90 11.09 14.94
CA LYS A 175 -11.15 11.42 15.65
C LYS A 175 -12.35 10.74 15.02
N LEU A 176 -12.40 10.69 13.69
CA LEU A 176 -13.47 10.05 12.96
C LEU A 176 -13.44 8.54 13.20
N GLY A 177 -12.28 7.90 13.16
CA GLY A 177 -12.11 6.48 13.45
C GLY A 177 -12.55 6.13 14.88
N TYR A 178 -12.19 6.96 15.85
CA TYR A 178 -12.59 6.74 17.25
C TYR A 178 -14.09 6.94 17.48
N ARG A 179 -14.69 8.01 16.94
CA ARG A 179 -16.13 8.26 17.00
C ARG A 179 -16.94 7.22 16.22
N ALA A 180 -16.44 6.83 15.05
CA ALA A 180 -17.05 5.81 14.24
C ALA A 180 -16.99 4.47 14.98
N GLY A 181 -15.85 4.10 15.55
CA GLY A 181 -15.71 2.89 16.36
C GLY A 181 -16.72 2.87 17.50
N THR A 182 -16.70 3.85 18.38
CA THR A 182 -17.63 3.93 19.52
C THR A 182 -19.11 3.89 19.11
N THR A 183 -19.51 4.64 18.08
CA THR A 183 -20.93 4.72 17.67
C THR A 183 -21.38 3.51 16.83
N TRP A 184 -20.56 3.06 15.88
CA TRP A 184 -20.91 1.97 14.98
C TRP A 184 -20.73 0.60 15.64
N LEU A 185 -19.69 0.38 16.46
CA LEU A 185 -19.58 -0.89 17.20
C LEU A 185 -20.76 -1.07 18.15
N MET A 186 -21.14 -0.05 18.92
CA MET A 186 -22.26 -0.17 19.85
C MET A 186 -23.56 -0.55 19.13
N ARG A 187 -23.82 0.03 17.95
CA ARG A 187 -25.01 -0.30 17.14
C ARG A 187 -24.95 -1.71 16.54
N ILE A 188 -23.81 -2.10 15.99
CA ILE A 188 -23.60 -3.43 15.38
C ILE A 188 -23.68 -4.52 16.45
N TRP A 189 -23.13 -4.27 17.63
CA TRP A 189 -23.19 -5.19 18.77
C TRP A 189 -24.62 -5.35 19.30
N GLN A 190 -25.33 -4.26 19.56
CA GLN A 190 -26.75 -4.29 19.99
C GLN A 190 -27.66 -5.01 18.99
N SER A 191 -27.33 -4.96 17.70
CA SER A 191 -28.08 -5.65 16.64
C SER A 191 -27.72 -7.13 16.44
N GLY A 192 -26.75 -7.67 17.20
CA GLY A 192 -26.25 -9.04 17.01
C GLY A 192 -25.54 -9.26 15.66
N LEU A 193 -25.17 -8.19 14.95
CA LEU A 193 -24.54 -8.24 13.63
C LEU A 193 -23.00 -8.32 13.71
N MET A 194 -22.41 -8.27 14.91
CA MET A 194 -20.95 -8.27 15.09
C MET A 194 -20.29 -9.52 14.49
N ASP A 195 -20.93 -10.68 14.59
CA ASP A 195 -20.45 -11.92 13.99
C ASP A 195 -20.43 -11.84 12.46
N ARG A 196 -21.46 -11.23 11.86
CA ARG A 196 -21.52 -11.03 10.39
C ARG A 196 -20.47 -10.04 9.92
N VAL A 197 -20.26 -8.95 10.65
CA VAL A 197 -19.23 -7.96 10.33
C VAL A 197 -17.84 -8.56 10.44
N THR A 198 -17.59 -9.33 11.51
CA THR A 198 -16.33 -10.06 11.70
C THR A 198 -16.11 -11.08 10.57
N TYR A 199 -17.14 -11.84 10.21
CA TYR A 199 -17.06 -12.80 9.10
C TYR A 199 -16.71 -12.13 7.77
N ILE A 200 -17.40 -11.04 7.41
CA ILE A 200 -17.12 -10.27 6.19
C ILE A 200 -15.71 -9.65 6.24
N ALA A 201 -15.34 -9.07 7.38
CA ALA A 201 -14.01 -8.49 7.57
C ALA A 201 -12.90 -9.54 7.44
N SER A 202 -13.10 -10.74 7.99
CA SER A 202 -12.17 -11.86 7.87
C SER A 202 -12.03 -12.33 6.43
N ILE A 203 -13.14 -12.42 5.66
CA ILE A 203 -13.08 -12.73 4.22
C ILE A 203 -12.25 -11.68 3.49
N VAL A 204 -12.52 -10.39 3.70
CA VAL A 204 -11.76 -9.30 3.08
C VAL A 204 -10.29 -9.32 3.50
N GLY A 205 -10.01 -9.54 4.78
CA GLY A 205 -8.65 -9.65 5.30
C GLY A 205 -7.88 -10.80 4.66
N LEU A 206 -8.50 -11.98 4.52
CA LEU A 206 -7.89 -13.12 3.84
C LEU A 206 -7.66 -12.87 2.34
N MET A 207 -8.59 -12.17 1.66
CA MET A 207 -8.39 -11.75 0.27
C MET A 207 -7.17 -10.83 0.12
N VAL A 208 -6.99 -9.88 1.04
CA VAL A 208 -5.82 -8.98 1.04
C VAL A 208 -4.52 -9.77 1.23
N VAL A 209 -4.47 -10.71 2.18
CA VAL A 209 -3.29 -11.58 2.39
C VAL A 209 -2.97 -12.39 1.12
N GLY A 210 -3.99 -12.93 0.44
CA GLY A 210 -3.83 -13.64 -0.83
C GLY A 210 -3.28 -12.74 -1.94
N ALA A 211 -3.84 -11.55 -2.12
CA ALA A 211 -3.40 -10.59 -3.12
C ALA A 211 -1.95 -10.13 -2.89
N MET A 212 -1.57 -9.88 -1.63
CA MET A 212 -0.20 -9.54 -1.27
C MET A 212 0.77 -10.69 -1.57
N THR A 213 0.37 -11.93 -1.32
CA THR A 213 1.18 -13.11 -1.63
C THR A 213 1.46 -13.21 -3.14
N ALA A 214 0.44 -12.96 -3.98
CA ALA A 214 0.57 -13.07 -5.43
C ALA A 214 1.38 -11.93 -6.09
N SER A 215 1.41 -10.74 -5.46
CA SER A 215 2.02 -9.52 -6.03
C SER A 215 3.39 -9.17 -5.46
N MET A 216 3.74 -9.64 -4.25
CA MET A 216 4.98 -9.26 -3.57
C MET A 216 6.05 -10.36 -3.58
N ILE A 217 5.76 -11.52 -4.16
CA ILE A 217 6.69 -12.67 -4.24
C ILE A 217 7.00 -12.95 -5.70
N ASP A 218 8.18 -12.54 -6.15
CA ASP A 218 8.69 -12.81 -7.50
C ASP A 218 9.57 -14.06 -7.48
N ILE A 219 8.98 -15.22 -7.79
CA ILE A 219 9.71 -16.47 -7.99
C ILE A 219 9.49 -16.94 -9.42
N THR A 220 10.53 -16.85 -10.23
CA THR A 220 10.53 -17.30 -11.62
C THR A 220 11.47 -18.49 -11.82
N THR A 221 11.07 -19.43 -12.66
CA THR A 221 11.97 -20.52 -13.09
C THR A 221 12.69 -20.16 -14.40
N PRO A 222 14.03 -20.26 -14.46
CA PRO A 222 14.79 -19.99 -15.68
C PRO A 222 14.79 -21.16 -16.68
N LEU A 223 13.94 -22.17 -16.49
CA LEU A 223 13.87 -23.34 -17.36
C LEU A 223 13.30 -22.95 -18.72
N SER A 224 14.17 -22.88 -19.73
CA SER A 224 13.79 -22.71 -21.14
C SER A 224 14.15 -23.95 -21.93
N PHE A 225 13.19 -24.52 -22.64
CA PHE A 225 13.46 -25.55 -23.65
C PHE A 225 13.61 -24.87 -25.01
N THR A 226 14.72 -25.14 -25.69
CA THR A 226 14.94 -24.67 -27.06
C THR A 226 14.58 -25.80 -28.01
N ALA A 227 13.55 -25.59 -28.84
CA ALA A 227 13.20 -26.49 -29.94
C ALA A 227 13.25 -25.67 -31.24
N GLY A 228 14.31 -25.83 -32.04
CA GLY A 228 14.53 -25.04 -33.25
C GLY A 228 14.97 -23.59 -32.95
N GLN A 229 14.32 -22.59 -33.56
CA GLN A 229 14.60 -21.15 -33.35
C GLN A 229 13.77 -20.50 -32.24
N THR A 230 12.87 -21.26 -31.59
CA THR A 230 11.96 -20.73 -30.58
C THR A 230 12.40 -21.21 -29.20
N THR A 231 12.90 -20.29 -28.37
CA THR A 231 13.10 -20.53 -26.94
C THR A 231 11.75 -20.48 -26.25
N MET A 232 11.26 -21.62 -25.80
CA MET A 232 10.00 -21.70 -25.03
C MET A 232 10.34 -21.75 -23.55
N LYS A 233 9.92 -20.74 -22.79
CA LYS A 233 10.09 -20.72 -21.33
C LYS A 233 9.01 -21.61 -20.70
N VAL A 234 9.41 -22.53 -19.84
CA VAL A 234 8.48 -23.38 -19.07
C VAL A 234 7.58 -22.52 -18.19
N GLN A 235 8.10 -21.39 -17.71
CA GLN A 235 7.36 -20.39 -16.94
C GLN A 235 6.10 -19.91 -17.68
N ASP A 236 6.18 -19.64 -18.98
CA ASP A 236 5.04 -19.14 -19.76
C ASP A 236 3.91 -20.17 -19.90
N PHE A 237 4.22 -21.47 -19.79
CA PHE A 237 3.21 -22.52 -19.77
C PHE A 237 2.55 -22.65 -18.39
N ILE A 238 3.34 -22.52 -17.32
CA ILE A 238 2.83 -22.54 -15.95
C ILE A 238 1.89 -21.34 -15.73
N ASP A 239 2.31 -20.15 -16.15
CA ASP A 239 1.54 -18.92 -15.97
C ASP A 239 0.26 -18.89 -16.81
N LYS A 240 0.19 -19.65 -17.91
CA LYS A 240 -1.05 -19.86 -18.67
C LYS A 240 -2.08 -20.74 -17.96
N ILE A 241 -1.63 -21.67 -17.10
CA ILE A 241 -2.53 -22.52 -16.32
C ILE A 241 -2.98 -21.77 -15.07
N LEU A 242 -2.04 -21.23 -14.31
CA LEU A 242 -2.30 -20.41 -13.13
C LEU A 242 -1.16 -19.41 -12.91
N PRO A 243 -1.40 -18.09 -13.10
CA PRO A 243 -0.39 -17.08 -12.82
C PRO A 243 -0.03 -17.06 -11.33
N SER A 244 1.27 -16.93 -11.03
CA SER A 244 1.81 -16.95 -9.66
C SER A 244 1.62 -18.27 -8.90
N LEU A 245 1.54 -19.41 -9.61
CA LEU A 245 1.50 -20.75 -8.99
C LEU A 245 2.73 -21.03 -8.13
N LEU A 246 3.92 -20.66 -8.61
CA LEU A 246 5.17 -20.88 -7.88
C LEU A 246 5.24 -20.07 -6.56
N PRO A 247 4.95 -18.76 -6.55
CA PRO A 247 4.74 -17.99 -5.32
C PRO A 247 3.74 -18.62 -4.35
N LEU A 248 2.61 -19.12 -4.86
CA LEU A 248 1.57 -19.74 -4.02
C LEU A 248 2.09 -21.02 -3.35
N LEU A 249 2.69 -21.93 -4.13
CA LEU A 249 3.24 -23.19 -3.61
C LEU A 249 4.35 -22.96 -2.60
N PHE A 250 5.22 -21.98 -2.87
CA PHE A 250 6.26 -21.58 -1.94
C PHE A 250 5.68 -21.06 -0.62
N THR A 251 4.67 -20.19 -0.70
CA THR A 251 4.00 -19.62 0.48
C THR A 251 3.28 -20.68 1.30
N LEU A 252 2.56 -21.60 0.65
CA LEU A 252 1.92 -22.74 1.34
C LEU A 252 2.97 -23.67 1.97
N GLY A 253 4.10 -23.86 1.32
CA GLY A 253 5.26 -24.58 1.87
C GLY A 253 5.76 -23.94 3.15
N MET A 254 6.03 -22.63 3.13
CA MET A 254 6.46 -21.87 4.31
C MET A 254 5.38 -21.88 5.42
N TYR A 255 4.11 -21.71 5.06
CA TYR A 255 3.00 -21.79 6.01
C TYR A 255 2.96 -23.15 6.73
N LYS A 256 3.19 -24.26 6.00
CA LYS A 256 3.26 -25.60 6.59
C LYS A 256 4.43 -25.75 7.58
N LEU A 257 5.58 -25.11 7.30
CA LEU A 257 6.74 -25.12 8.21
C LEU A 257 6.46 -24.32 9.49
N ILE A 258 5.80 -23.16 9.37
CA ILE A 258 5.38 -22.35 10.52
C ILE A 258 4.37 -23.14 11.37
N ARG A 259 3.38 -23.80 10.75
CA ARG A 259 2.39 -24.62 11.47
C ARG A 259 3.01 -25.82 12.19
N LYS A 260 4.18 -26.30 11.73
CA LYS A 260 4.98 -27.33 12.41
C LYS A 260 5.81 -26.80 13.57
N GLY A 261 5.75 -25.51 13.88
CA GLY A 261 6.47 -24.89 14.99
C GLY A 261 7.97 -24.68 14.72
N VAL A 262 8.40 -24.69 13.46
CA VAL A 262 9.79 -24.35 13.12
C VAL A 262 10.04 -22.88 13.45
N ASN A 263 11.13 -22.59 14.15
CA ASN A 263 11.47 -21.22 14.56
C ASN A 263 11.64 -20.32 13.32
N ILE A 264 11.07 -19.13 13.36
CA ILE A 264 11.02 -18.18 12.25
C ILE A 264 12.43 -17.81 11.75
N ASN A 265 13.41 -17.74 12.64
CA ASN A 265 14.80 -17.45 12.29
C ASN A 265 15.41 -18.53 11.38
N TRP A 266 15.06 -19.80 11.60
CA TRP A 266 15.51 -20.91 10.75
C TRP A 266 14.81 -20.93 9.41
N ILE A 267 13.53 -20.55 9.37
CA ILE A 267 12.80 -20.40 8.11
C ILE A 267 13.46 -19.30 7.28
N LEU A 268 13.75 -18.15 7.88
CA LEU A 268 14.42 -17.03 7.22
C LEU A 268 15.79 -17.44 6.66
N LEU A 269 16.66 -18.04 7.48
CA LEU A 269 17.96 -18.56 7.04
C LEU A 269 17.84 -19.62 5.95
N GLY A 270 16.84 -20.50 6.06
CA GLY A 270 16.55 -21.54 5.07
C GLY A 270 16.13 -20.96 3.72
N THR A 271 15.31 -19.91 3.70
CA THR A 271 14.92 -19.24 2.45
C THR A 271 16.09 -18.51 1.78
N VAL A 272 16.97 -17.89 2.55
CA VAL A 272 18.21 -17.27 2.03
C VAL A 272 19.13 -18.34 1.43
N ALA A 273 19.36 -19.43 2.15
CA ALA A 273 20.17 -20.55 1.67
C ALA A 273 19.55 -21.19 0.41
N PHE A 274 18.23 -21.37 0.39
CA PHE A 274 17.50 -21.86 -0.79
C PHE A 274 17.66 -20.92 -1.98
N GLY A 275 17.55 -19.60 -1.79
CA GLY A 275 17.78 -18.61 -2.85
C GLY A 275 19.19 -18.67 -3.43
N LEU A 276 20.22 -18.75 -2.57
CA LEU A 276 21.62 -18.88 -3.00
C LEU A 276 21.89 -20.20 -3.75
N LEU A 277 21.30 -21.31 -3.28
CA LEU A 277 21.42 -22.61 -3.95
C LEU A 277 20.64 -22.65 -5.27
N ALA A 278 19.44 -22.07 -5.32
CA ALA A 278 18.62 -21.99 -6.52
C ALA A 278 19.29 -21.11 -7.59
N GLN A 279 19.94 -20.01 -7.19
CA GLN A 279 20.75 -19.20 -8.10
C GLN A 279 21.93 -19.99 -8.70
N ARG A 280 22.53 -20.88 -7.91
CA ARG A 280 23.66 -21.71 -8.34
C ARG A 280 23.27 -22.98 -9.11
N ALA A 281 22.05 -23.48 -8.90
CA ALA A 281 21.47 -24.65 -9.56
C ALA A 281 20.66 -24.29 -10.81
N GLY A 282 20.24 -23.03 -10.98
CA GLY A 282 19.78 -22.50 -12.25
C GLY A 282 20.87 -22.70 -13.30
N PRO A 283 20.56 -23.25 -14.49
CA PRO A 283 21.58 -23.64 -15.44
C PRO A 283 22.46 -22.43 -15.78
N THR A 284 23.77 -22.67 -15.69
CA THR A 284 24.88 -21.88 -16.22
C THR A 284 24.77 -21.75 -17.76
N LEU A 285 23.68 -21.18 -18.26
CA LEU A 285 23.38 -21.01 -19.69
C LEU A 285 22.74 -19.65 -19.97
N THR A 286 23.30 -18.59 -19.39
CA THR A 286 23.56 -17.33 -20.09
C THR A 286 24.46 -16.47 -19.20
N ARG A 287 25.78 -16.61 -19.39
CA ARG A 287 26.66 -15.45 -19.24
C ARG A 287 26.25 -14.48 -20.35
N GLY A 288 25.25 -13.66 -20.05
CA GLY A 288 24.63 -12.70 -20.96
C GLY A 288 23.65 -11.91 -20.13
N ASN A 289 24.14 -10.81 -19.57
CA ASN A 289 23.45 -9.89 -18.66
C ASN A 289 23.14 -10.46 -17.28
N THR A 290 24.19 -10.55 -16.45
CA THR A 290 24.07 -9.98 -15.12
C THR A 290 23.52 -8.55 -15.28
N MET A 291 22.20 -8.39 -15.13
CA MET A 291 21.64 -7.08 -14.82
C MET A 291 22.26 -6.66 -13.49
N GLN A 292 23.26 -5.79 -13.60
CA GLN A 292 23.85 -5.11 -12.46
C GLN A 292 22.75 -4.29 -11.80
N VAL A 293 22.87 -4.14 -10.49
CA VAL A 293 22.02 -3.25 -9.67
C VAL A 293 22.08 -1.78 -10.15
N GLU A 294 22.91 -1.47 -11.15
CA GLU A 294 23.01 -0.17 -11.83
C GLU A 294 21.82 0.16 -12.75
N ASP A 295 21.09 -0.83 -13.29
CA ASP A 295 20.00 -0.55 -14.25
C ASP A 295 18.72 0.03 -13.61
N TYR A 296 18.55 -0.10 -12.29
CA TYR A 296 17.46 0.58 -11.57
C TYR A 296 17.72 2.08 -11.37
N MET A 297 18.96 2.56 -11.56
CA MET A 297 19.33 3.96 -11.34
C MET A 297 19.33 4.79 -12.65
N ASN A 298 19.01 4.18 -13.81
CA ASN A 298 19.21 4.83 -15.11
C ASN A 298 17.96 4.95 -16.00
N GLU A 299 16.76 4.62 -15.52
CA GLU A 299 15.52 4.98 -16.21
C GLU A 299 15.07 6.41 -15.86
N THR A 300 15.85 7.40 -16.30
CA THR A 300 15.34 8.66 -16.86
C THR A 300 16.49 9.44 -17.52
N PRO A 301 16.69 9.36 -18.84
CA PRO A 301 17.29 10.48 -19.54
C PRO A 301 16.21 11.56 -19.60
N LEU A 302 16.36 12.59 -18.77
CA LEU A 302 15.75 13.89 -18.99
C LEU A 302 16.03 14.28 -20.46
N ARG A 303 15.02 14.16 -21.33
CA ARG A 303 15.06 14.84 -22.62
C ARG A 303 15.16 16.34 -22.33
N PRO A 304 16.19 17.06 -22.83
CA PRO A 304 16.20 18.50 -22.73
C PRO A 304 14.98 19.06 -23.46
N ALA A 305 14.26 19.94 -22.79
CA ALA A 305 13.18 20.71 -23.39
C ALA A 305 13.77 21.71 -24.39
N GLY A 306 13.61 21.41 -25.67
CA GLY A 306 14.07 22.23 -26.78
C GLY A 306 14.25 21.32 -27.99
N ASP A 307 13.22 21.26 -28.84
CA ASP A 307 13.19 20.73 -30.22
C ASP A 307 11.86 19.99 -30.55
N ALA A 308 10.75 20.38 -29.92
CA ALA A 308 9.42 19.82 -30.21
C ALA A 308 8.57 20.65 -31.18
N ASP A 309 9.09 21.76 -31.74
CA ASP A 309 8.31 22.68 -32.59
C ASP A 309 8.76 22.76 -34.07
N ALA A 310 9.64 21.87 -34.53
CA ALA A 310 10.08 21.87 -35.94
C ALA A 310 9.42 20.80 -36.84
N ASP A 311 8.76 19.77 -36.29
CA ASP A 311 8.27 18.62 -37.08
C ASP A 311 6.74 18.49 -37.17
N ALA A 312 5.98 19.36 -36.50
CA ALA A 312 4.52 19.43 -36.63
C ALA A 312 4.05 20.13 -37.93
N GLY A 313 4.95 20.83 -38.64
CA GLY A 313 4.65 21.52 -39.91
C GLY A 313 4.80 20.67 -41.18
N ARG A 314 5.34 19.44 -41.09
CA ARG A 314 5.64 18.60 -42.26
C ARG A 314 4.72 17.39 -42.47
N SER A 315 3.88 17.03 -41.51
CA SER A 315 2.93 15.90 -41.68
C SER A 315 1.52 16.30 -42.11
N LEU A 316 1.17 17.60 -42.07
CA LEU A 316 -0.16 18.10 -42.48
C LEU A 316 -0.28 18.46 -43.97
N ALA A 317 0.80 18.34 -44.76
CA ALA A 317 0.78 18.57 -46.21
C ALA A 317 0.68 17.27 -47.06
N ARG A 318 0.45 16.11 -46.44
CA ARG A 318 0.39 14.79 -47.12
C ARG A 318 -0.96 14.06 -46.99
N GLY A 319 -2.04 14.78 -46.71
CA GLY A 319 -3.38 14.21 -46.48
C GLY A 319 -4.52 14.84 -47.28
N ALA A 320 -4.26 15.50 -48.41
CA ALA A 320 -5.31 16.10 -49.23
C ALA A 320 -5.11 15.86 -50.74
N GLY A 321 -6.01 15.08 -51.35
CA GLY A 321 -6.20 14.91 -52.79
C GLY A 321 -5.42 13.72 -53.39
N ALA A 322 -5.97 12.88 -54.25
CA ALA A 322 -7.30 12.78 -54.81
C ALA A 322 -7.45 11.40 -55.46
N ASN A 323 -8.68 10.91 -55.44
CA ASN A 323 -9.19 9.81 -56.24
C ASN A 323 -9.17 10.19 -57.74
N GLY A 324 -8.85 9.26 -58.66
CA GLY A 324 -9.28 9.36 -60.07
C GLY A 324 -8.21 9.43 -61.17
N THR A 325 -8.12 8.31 -61.90
CA THR A 325 -8.09 8.21 -63.39
C THR A 325 -6.91 8.73 -64.24
N ARG A 326 -6.40 7.79 -65.07
CA ARG A 326 -5.97 7.86 -66.50
C ARG A 326 -4.55 8.36 -66.90
N ARG A 327 -3.86 7.41 -67.56
CA ARG A 327 -3.10 7.46 -68.84
C ARG A 327 -1.70 8.11 -68.95
N HIS A 328 -0.78 7.22 -69.32
CA HIS A 328 0.36 7.30 -70.26
C HIS A 328 1.65 8.08 -69.93
N PRO A 329 2.82 7.56 -70.39
CA PRO A 329 4.16 8.01 -69.99
C PRO A 329 4.83 8.87 -71.08
N HIS A 330 5.82 9.70 -70.72
CA HIS A 330 7.00 9.94 -71.56
C HIS A 330 8.04 10.90 -70.93
N TYR A 331 9.30 10.46 -71.06
CA TYR A 331 10.48 11.22 -71.52
C TYR A 331 11.28 12.15 -70.57
N SER A 332 12.55 11.75 -70.45
CA SER A 332 13.80 12.54 -70.55
C SER A 332 14.13 13.60 -69.50
N ASP A 333 15.23 13.48 -68.76
CA ASP A 333 16.64 13.65 -69.17
C ASP A 333 17.11 15.09 -68.86
N ARG A 334 18.37 15.17 -68.41
CA ARG A 334 19.30 16.32 -68.52
C ARG A 334 19.46 17.40 -67.44
N LEU A 335 20.70 17.38 -66.92
CA LEU A 335 21.66 18.51 -66.78
C LEU A 335 21.38 19.48 -65.61
N ARG A 336 22.35 20.12 -64.96
CA ARG A 336 23.82 20.12 -64.97
C ARG A 336 24.27 20.88 -63.71
N HIS A 337 25.43 20.49 -63.20
CA HIS A 337 26.49 21.33 -62.60
C HIS A 337 26.24 22.83 -62.36
N ARG A 338 26.57 23.29 -61.13
CA ARG A 338 27.72 24.15 -60.75
C ARG A 338 27.61 24.46 -59.24
N HIS A 339 28.65 24.22 -58.42
CA HIS A 339 29.66 25.21 -57.98
C HIS A 339 29.02 26.57 -57.59
N THR A 340 29.20 27.17 -56.40
CA THR A 340 30.48 27.50 -55.73
C THR A 340 30.19 28.17 -54.37
N THR A 341 31.01 27.84 -53.36
CA THR A 341 31.64 28.68 -52.29
C THR A 341 31.01 29.96 -51.71
N ALA A 342 31.31 30.10 -50.40
CA ALA A 342 31.47 31.30 -49.55
C ALA A 342 30.17 31.97 -49.08
N ARG A 343 29.97 32.25 -47.78
CA ARG A 343 30.89 32.73 -46.73
C ARG A 343 30.60 32.10 -45.38
#